data_AF-A0A813EHL0-F1
#
_entry.id   AF-A0A813EHL0-F1
#
_cell.length_a   1.000
_cell.length_b   1.000
_cell.length_c   1.000
_cell.angle_alpha   90.00
_cell.angle_beta   90.00
_cell.angle_gamma   90.00
#
_symmetry.space_group_name_H-M   'P 1'
#
loop_
_entity.id
_entity.type
_entity.pdbx_description
1 polymer ?
#
loop_
_entity_poly.entity_id
_entity_poly.type
_entity_poly.pdbx_seq_one_letter_code
_entity_poly.pdbx_strand_id
1 'polypeptide(L)'
;NYRTFPQLHLILKADPVAFYHWRQFLHQKGLEHSPSWSEEAVQEFLATHSAGTLDQFEIASDEVLANFDKVLKEHPAARWHWASVVAREAPGQVNPKGIPAKLVQDFLESYRAGSFEQVEMASRELAAQVNSFQRKASGIAEWEAFANSQFGYRVAPFDPKYWPADLVRGFLAEKSLQRIADRYA
;
A
#
# COMPACT_ATOMS: atom_id res chain seq x y z
N ASN A 1 0.09 0.18 17.45
CA ASN A 1 0.89 0.55 18.64
C ASN A 1 0.83 2.05 19.01
N TYR A 2 -0.09 2.86 18.44
CA TYR A 2 -0.16 4.30 18.74
C TYR A 2 -0.58 4.65 20.18
N ARG A 3 -1.17 3.70 20.92
CA ARG A 3 -1.62 3.93 22.30
C ARG A 3 -0.46 4.16 23.27
N THR A 4 0.73 3.68 22.94
CA THR A 4 1.93 3.81 23.77
C THR A 4 2.56 5.20 23.66
N PHE A 5 2.27 5.95 22.59
CA PHE A 5 2.84 7.27 22.32
C PHE A 5 1.74 8.29 21.99
N PRO A 6 1.04 8.84 23.00
CA PRO A 6 -0.11 9.71 22.81
C PRO A 6 0.20 10.97 21.98
N GLN A 7 1.39 11.57 22.17
CA GLN A 7 1.80 12.76 21.44
C GLN A 7 1.97 12.48 19.94
N LEU A 8 2.66 11.40 19.57
CA LEU A 8 2.77 10.97 18.19
C LEU A 8 1.38 10.71 17.59
N HIS A 9 0.51 10.02 18.32
CA HIS A 9 -0.85 9.75 17.86
C HIS A 9 -1.64 11.03 17.54
N LEU A 10 -1.56 12.05 18.40
CA LEU A 10 -2.22 13.33 18.19
C LEU A 10 -1.71 14.05 16.94
N ILE A 11 -0.39 14.10 16.75
CA ILE A 11 0.24 14.73 15.58
C ILE A 11 -0.18 14.03 14.29
N LEU A 12 -0.01 12.71 14.20
CA LEU A 12 -0.32 11.95 12.97
C LEU A 12 -1.81 11.96 12.63
N LYS A 13 -2.69 12.16 13.62
CA LYS A 13 -4.13 12.29 13.40
C LYS A 13 -4.52 13.70 12.93
N ALA A 14 -3.85 14.72 13.44
CA ALA A 14 -4.15 16.12 13.13
C ALA A 14 -3.55 16.56 11.78
N ASP A 15 -2.41 15.98 11.41
CA ASP A 15 -1.64 16.39 10.22
C ASP A 15 -1.34 15.19 9.30
N PRO A 16 -2.01 15.09 8.14
CA PRO A 16 -1.71 14.08 7.12
C PRO A 16 -0.27 14.13 6.61
N VAL A 17 0.37 15.31 6.58
CA VAL A 17 1.76 15.49 6.15
C VAL A 17 2.72 14.85 7.17
N ALA A 18 2.48 15.07 8.46
CA ALA A 18 3.22 14.38 9.51
C ALA A 18 3.08 12.85 9.41
N PHE A 19 1.91 12.34 9.02
CA PHE A 19 1.71 10.92 8.80
C PHE A 19 2.55 10.36 7.63
N TYR A 20 2.67 11.10 6.52
CA TYR A 20 3.57 10.75 5.42
C TYR A 20 5.02 10.73 5.88
N HIS A 21 5.48 11.78 6.55
CA HIS A 21 6.86 11.89 7.03
C HIS A 21 7.22 10.79 8.02
N TRP A 22 6.30 10.43 8.91
CA TRP A 22 6.50 9.31 9.84
C TRP A 22 6.72 7.99 9.10
N ARG A 23 5.96 7.74 8.02
CA ARG A 23 6.14 6.52 7.21
C ARG A 23 7.48 6.51 6.49
N GLN A 24 7.90 7.64 5.92
CA GLN A 24 9.21 7.78 5.29
C GLN A 24 10.35 7.56 6.31
N PHE A 25 10.25 8.18 7.49
CA PHE A 25 11.19 8.01 8.57
C PHE A 25 11.33 6.53 8.99
N LEU A 26 10.21 5.83 9.17
CA LEU A 26 10.24 4.40 9.50
C LEU A 26 10.91 3.57 8.41
N HIS A 27 10.61 3.84 7.15
CA HIS A 27 11.22 3.12 6.03
C HIS A 27 12.73 3.37 5.95
N GLN A 28 13.18 4.61 6.08
CA GLN A 28 14.61 4.96 6.09
C GLN A 28 15.37 4.28 7.23
N LYS A 29 14.69 3.97 8.34
CA LYS A 29 15.25 3.28 9.51
C LYS A 29 15.12 1.75 9.44
N GLY A 30 14.47 1.19 8.41
CA GLY A 30 14.19 -0.24 8.33
C GLY A 30 13.17 -0.74 9.37
N LEU A 31 12.29 0.14 9.85
CA LEU A 31 11.34 -0.09 10.94
C LEU A 31 9.87 -0.22 10.46
N GLU A 32 9.63 -0.25 9.16
CA GLU A 32 8.31 -0.29 8.52
C GLU A 32 7.44 -1.49 8.93
N HIS A 33 8.08 -2.61 9.29
CA HIS A 33 7.43 -3.87 9.68
C HIS A 33 7.48 -4.12 11.19
N SER A 34 8.04 -3.20 11.97
CA SER A 34 8.19 -3.43 13.39
C SER A 34 6.82 -3.49 14.09
N PRO A 35 6.52 -4.54 14.88
CA PRO A 35 5.27 -4.62 15.65
C PRO A 35 5.19 -3.54 16.74
N SER A 36 6.34 -3.01 17.15
CA SER A 36 6.49 -1.93 18.13
C SER A 36 7.65 -1.02 17.74
N TRP A 37 7.38 0.28 17.65
CA TRP A 37 8.43 1.28 17.50
C TRP A 37 9.08 1.54 18.85
N SER A 38 10.40 1.67 18.85
CA SER A 38 11.14 1.99 20.08
C SER A 38 10.83 3.44 20.49
N GLU A 39 10.97 3.74 21.79
CA GLU A 39 10.78 5.10 22.28
C GLU A 39 11.77 6.06 21.64
N GLU A 40 13.01 5.62 21.41
CA GLU A 40 14.05 6.40 20.77
C GLU A 40 13.66 6.82 19.36
N ALA A 41 13.15 5.91 18.53
CA ALA A 41 12.70 6.23 17.17
C ALA A 41 11.54 7.24 17.16
N VAL A 42 10.62 7.13 18.12
CA VAL A 42 9.51 8.06 18.27
C VAL A 42 10.00 9.44 18.70
N GLN A 43 10.88 9.52 19.70
CA GLN A 43 11.45 10.79 20.16
C GLN A 43 12.29 11.47 19.08
N GLU A 44 13.07 10.70 18.30
CA GLU A 44 13.85 11.22 17.17
C GLU A 44 12.95 11.87 16.12
N PHE A 45 11.85 11.21 15.74
CA PHE A 45 10.89 11.80 14.81
C PHE A 45 10.21 13.05 15.37
N LEU A 46 9.75 13.01 16.64
CA LEU A 46 9.11 14.16 17.28
C LEU A 46 10.06 15.38 17.39
N ALA A 47 11.34 15.14 17.64
CA ALA A 47 12.36 16.18 17.62
C ALA A 47 12.54 16.77 16.21
N THR A 48 12.65 15.92 15.19
CA THR A 48 12.79 16.34 13.79
C THR A 48 11.58 17.14 13.31
N HIS A 49 10.38 16.68 13.65
CA HIS A 49 9.11 17.35 13.35
C HIS A 49 8.99 18.71 14.06
N SER A 50 9.30 18.77 15.36
CA SER A 50 9.18 20.02 16.13
C SER A 50 10.24 21.06 15.74
N ALA A 51 11.40 20.62 15.25
CA ALA A 51 12.41 21.49 14.67
C ALA A 51 12.00 22.11 13.31
N GLY A 52 10.90 21.65 12.70
CA GLY A 52 10.42 22.16 11.40
C GLY A 52 11.36 21.81 10.24
N THR A 53 12.18 20.77 10.40
CA THR A 53 13.19 20.35 9.41
C THR A 53 12.67 19.37 8.37
N LEU A 54 11.43 18.90 8.53
CA LEU A 54 10.77 18.03 7.56
C LEU A 54 10.39 18.84 6.32
N ASP A 55 10.60 18.24 5.14
CA ASP A 55 10.25 18.87 3.87
C ASP A 55 8.76 19.26 3.84
N GLN A 56 8.48 20.49 3.44
CA GLN A 56 7.11 20.93 3.21
C GLN A 56 6.70 20.57 1.78
N PHE A 57 5.50 20.02 1.64
CA PHE A 57 4.90 19.75 0.35
C PHE A 57 3.41 20.08 0.39
N GLU A 58 2.88 20.44 -0.77
CA GLU A 58 1.45 20.61 -0.95
C GLU A 58 0.76 19.26 -1.05
N ILE A 59 -0.37 19.10 -0.38
CA ILE A 59 -1.25 17.93 -0.56
C ILE A 59 -2.13 18.12 -1.79
N ALA A 60 -2.57 17.02 -2.40
CA ALA A 60 -3.41 17.07 -3.59
C ALA A 60 -4.71 17.84 -3.31
N SER A 61 -5.07 18.79 -4.18
CA SER A 61 -6.35 19.49 -4.10
C SER A 61 -7.53 18.54 -4.37
N ASP A 62 -8.74 18.94 -3.95
CA ASP A 62 -9.95 18.16 -4.20
C ASP A 62 -10.19 17.90 -5.69
N GLU A 63 -9.79 18.83 -6.57
CA GLU A 63 -9.87 18.66 -8.03
C GLU A 63 -8.92 17.55 -8.52
N VAL A 64 -7.67 17.53 -8.04
CA VAL A 64 -6.70 16.49 -8.40
C VAL A 64 -7.17 15.12 -7.89
N LEU A 65 -7.71 15.07 -6.67
CA LEU A 65 -8.25 13.85 -6.07
C LEU A 65 -9.50 13.34 -6.82
N ALA A 66 -10.38 14.25 -7.26
CA ALA A 66 -11.54 13.87 -8.06
C ALA A 66 -11.13 13.27 -9.42
N ASN A 67 -10.10 13.83 -10.06
CA ASN A 67 -9.55 13.25 -11.30
C ASN A 67 -8.90 11.90 -11.04
N PHE A 68 -8.17 11.75 -9.93
CA PHE A 68 -7.60 10.49 -9.50
C PHE A 68 -8.66 9.40 -9.30
N ASP A 69 -9.73 9.71 -8.55
CA ASP A 69 -10.84 8.77 -8.31
C ASP A 69 -11.53 8.37 -9.61
N LYS A 70 -11.68 9.31 -10.56
CA LYS A 70 -12.21 9.04 -11.89
C LYS A 70 -11.34 8.02 -12.64
N VAL A 71 -10.02 8.22 -12.68
CA VAL A 71 -9.08 7.28 -13.33
C VAL A 71 -9.16 5.89 -12.70
N LEU A 72 -9.19 5.79 -11.36
CA LEU A 72 -9.31 4.51 -10.66
C LEU A 72 -10.65 3.78 -10.88
N LYS A 73 -11.71 4.52 -11.22
CA LYS A 73 -13.03 3.98 -11.52
C LYS A 73 -13.14 3.51 -12.96
N GLU A 74 -12.61 4.28 -13.90
CA GLU A 74 -12.67 4.00 -15.34
C GLU A 74 -11.68 2.92 -15.75
N HIS A 75 -10.53 2.82 -15.06
CA HIS A 75 -9.48 1.88 -15.39
C HIS A 75 -9.08 1.03 -14.17
N PRO A 76 -9.59 -0.21 -14.04
CA PRO A 76 -9.27 -1.08 -12.90
C PRO A 76 -7.76 -1.31 -12.67
N ALA A 77 -6.97 -1.37 -13.74
CA ALA A 77 -5.51 -1.50 -13.68
C ALA A 77 -4.81 -0.29 -13.01
N ALA A 78 -5.42 0.89 -13.03
CA ALA A 78 -4.86 2.08 -12.38
C ALA A 78 -4.67 1.88 -10.87
N ARG A 79 -5.48 1.05 -10.22
CA ARG A 79 -5.32 0.73 -8.79
C ARG A 79 -4.04 -0.06 -8.54
N TRP A 80 -3.73 -1.01 -9.42
CA TRP A 80 -2.49 -1.78 -9.37
C TRP A 80 -1.26 -0.89 -9.61
N HIS A 81 -1.32 -0.06 -10.65
CA HIS A 81 -0.23 0.87 -10.97
C HIS A 81 -0.01 1.89 -9.85
N TRP A 82 -1.09 2.43 -9.26
CA TRP A 82 -1.00 3.32 -8.12
C TRP A 82 -0.34 2.63 -6.92
N ALA A 83 -0.80 1.43 -6.56
CA ALA A 83 -0.20 0.64 -5.48
C ALA A 83 1.30 0.40 -5.72
N SER A 84 1.71 0.15 -6.97
CA SER A 84 3.11 -0.01 -7.35
C SER A 84 3.93 1.27 -7.16
N VAL A 85 3.38 2.42 -7.58
CA VAL A 85 4.02 3.73 -7.40
C VAL A 85 4.19 4.04 -5.92
N VAL A 86 3.14 3.92 -5.12
CA VAL A 86 3.23 4.27 -3.69
C VAL A 86 4.04 3.27 -2.88
N ALA A 87 4.12 1.99 -3.28
CA ALA A 87 5.03 1.05 -2.63
C ALA A 87 6.49 1.51 -2.74
N ARG A 88 6.86 2.16 -3.84
CA ARG A 88 8.22 2.67 -4.08
C ARG A 88 8.43 4.06 -3.47
N GLU A 89 7.50 4.98 -3.69
CA GLU A 89 7.71 6.41 -3.40
C GLU A 89 7.07 6.87 -2.07
N ALA A 90 6.14 6.10 -1.52
CA ALA A 90 5.33 6.46 -0.35
C ALA A 90 4.98 5.23 0.52
N PRO A 91 5.97 4.47 1.03
CA PRO A 91 5.77 3.14 1.58
C PRO A 91 4.74 3.10 2.72
N GLY A 92 3.68 2.32 2.51
CA GLY A 92 2.56 2.17 3.43
C GLY A 92 1.53 3.30 3.40
N GLN A 93 1.60 4.21 2.43
CA GLN A 93 0.55 5.20 2.14
C GLN A 93 -0.14 4.85 0.83
N VAL A 94 -1.37 4.38 0.88
CA VAL A 94 -2.17 4.10 -0.33
C VAL A 94 -3.18 5.20 -0.61
N ASN A 95 -3.55 5.97 0.43
CA ASN A 95 -4.54 7.03 0.32
C ASN A 95 -3.90 8.30 -0.24
N PRO A 96 -4.32 8.80 -1.42
CA PRO A 96 -3.73 9.97 -2.05
C PRO A 96 -3.89 11.26 -1.22
N LYS A 97 -4.85 11.33 -0.27
CA LYS A 97 -5.14 12.54 0.52
C LYS A 97 -3.99 12.99 1.44
N GLY A 98 -3.12 12.07 1.84
CA GLY A 98 -1.96 12.36 2.69
C GLY A 98 -0.64 12.30 1.96
N ILE A 99 -0.65 12.24 0.63
CA ILE A 99 0.52 12.07 -0.21
C ILE A 99 0.81 13.40 -0.92
N PRO A 100 2.10 13.73 -1.19
CA PRO A 100 2.44 14.93 -1.96
C PRO A 100 1.63 15.05 -3.26
N ALA A 101 1.06 16.22 -3.51
CA ALA A 101 0.26 16.54 -4.69
C ALA A 101 1.01 16.17 -5.97
N LYS A 102 2.31 16.49 -6.00
CA LYS A 102 3.21 16.19 -7.10
C LYS A 102 3.24 14.70 -7.43
N LEU A 103 3.30 13.81 -6.45
CA LEU A 103 3.32 12.36 -6.70
C LEU A 103 1.99 11.88 -7.32
N VAL A 104 0.86 12.41 -6.86
CA VAL A 104 -0.47 12.08 -7.42
C VAL A 104 -0.58 12.61 -8.86
N GLN A 105 -0.10 13.82 -9.13
CA GLN A 105 -0.08 14.43 -10.46
C GLN A 105 0.84 13.67 -11.42
N ASP A 106 2.07 13.35 -11.00
CA ASP A 106 3.05 12.60 -11.79
C ASP A 106 2.50 11.21 -12.14
N PHE A 107 1.76 10.55 -11.22
CA PHE A 107 1.04 9.32 -11.51
C PHE A 107 -0.04 9.51 -12.59
N LEU A 108 -0.90 10.53 -12.45
CA LEU A 108 -1.99 10.77 -13.41
C LEU A 108 -1.45 11.11 -14.81
N GLU A 109 -0.39 11.91 -14.87
CA GLU A 109 0.29 12.26 -16.12
C GLU A 109 0.89 11.01 -16.78
N SER A 110 1.67 10.23 -16.02
CA SER A 110 2.26 8.98 -16.50
C SER A 110 1.20 7.97 -16.96
N TYR A 111 0.07 7.90 -16.26
CA TYR A 111 -1.03 7.01 -16.62
C TYR A 111 -1.71 7.44 -17.92
N ARG A 112 -1.97 8.74 -18.07
CA ARG A 112 -2.55 9.31 -19.29
C ARG A 112 -1.61 9.17 -20.49
N ALA A 113 -0.32 9.29 -20.27
CA ALA A 113 0.70 9.11 -21.30
C ALA A 113 0.86 7.64 -21.74
N GLY A 114 0.25 6.67 -21.03
CA GLY A 114 0.41 5.25 -21.32
C GLY A 114 1.78 4.71 -20.92
N SER A 115 2.45 5.36 -19.95
CA SER A 115 3.79 4.96 -19.48
C SER A 115 3.78 3.69 -18.62
N PHE A 116 2.61 3.21 -18.22
CA PHE A 116 2.48 1.94 -17.50
C PHE A 116 2.24 0.79 -18.47
N GLU A 117 2.79 -0.37 -18.14
CA GLU A 117 2.57 -1.60 -18.88
C GLU A 117 1.08 -2.00 -18.89
N GLN A 118 0.65 -2.66 -19.96
CA GLN A 118 -0.69 -3.22 -20.04
C GLN A 118 -0.72 -4.55 -19.28
N VAL A 119 -1.43 -4.58 -18.16
CA VAL A 119 -1.62 -5.79 -17.35
C VAL A 119 -3.00 -6.38 -17.58
N GLU A 120 -3.07 -7.71 -17.78
CA GLU A 120 -4.32 -8.45 -17.74
C GLU A 120 -4.79 -8.50 -16.28
N MET A 121 -5.90 -7.85 -15.95
CA MET A 121 -6.46 -7.90 -14.59
C MET A 121 -7.17 -9.24 -14.34
N ALA A 122 -7.18 -9.69 -13.09
CA ALA A 122 -7.87 -10.91 -12.70
C ALA A 122 -9.37 -10.86 -13.07
N SER A 123 -9.85 -11.92 -13.73
CA SER A 123 -11.28 -12.06 -14.02
C SER A 123 -12.08 -12.23 -12.73
N ARG A 124 -13.41 -12.04 -12.82
CA ARG A 124 -14.32 -12.25 -11.68
C ARG A 124 -14.22 -13.67 -11.11
N GLU A 125 -14.09 -14.66 -11.98
CA GLU A 125 -13.98 -16.08 -11.64
C GLU A 125 -12.65 -16.35 -10.93
N LEU A 126 -11.56 -15.77 -11.42
CA LEU A 126 -10.24 -15.91 -10.82
C LEU A 126 -10.19 -15.24 -9.43
N ALA A 127 -10.74 -14.03 -9.31
CA ALA A 127 -10.87 -13.35 -8.03
C ALA A 127 -11.77 -14.13 -7.05
N ALA A 128 -12.84 -14.76 -7.53
CA ALA A 128 -13.73 -15.58 -6.70
C ALA A 128 -13.03 -16.81 -6.11
N GLN A 129 -12.05 -17.38 -6.80
CA GLN A 129 -11.24 -18.49 -6.28
C GLN A 129 -10.38 -18.04 -5.10
N VAL A 130 -9.71 -16.89 -5.19
CA VAL A 130 -8.96 -16.33 -4.07
C VAL A 130 -9.88 -15.93 -2.92
N ASN A 131 -11.02 -15.29 -3.21
CA ASN A 131 -12.01 -14.95 -2.19
C ASN A 131 -12.54 -16.21 -1.47
N SER A 132 -12.70 -17.33 -2.19
CA SER A 132 -13.08 -18.61 -1.58
C SER A 132 -11.95 -19.20 -0.73
N PHE A 133 -10.69 -19.04 -1.15
CA PHE A 133 -9.52 -19.40 -0.37
C PHE A 133 -9.42 -18.57 0.92
N GLN A 134 -9.64 -17.25 0.84
CA GLN A 134 -9.59 -16.33 1.98
C GLN A 134 -10.58 -16.70 3.10
N ARG A 135 -11.71 -17.36 2.78
CA ARG A 135 -12.69 -17.81 3.79
C ARG A 135 -12.21 -18.96 4.67
N LYS A 136 -11.04 -19.55 4.40
CA LYS A 136 -10.42 -20.59 5.23
C LYS A 136 -9.71 -19.96 6.45
N ALA A 137 -9.44 -20.77 7.47
CA ALA A 137 -8.89 -20.30 8.75
C ALA A 137 -7.62 -19.43 8.62
N SER A 138 -6.71 -19.74 7.69
CA SER A 138 -5.48 -18.98 7.40
C SER A 138 -5.52 -18.18 6.10
N GLY A 139 -6.62 -18.26 5.33
CA GLY A 139 -6.63 -17.84 3.94
C GLY A 139 -6.40 -16.34 3.73
N ILE A 140 -6.95 -15.50 4.61
CA ILE A 140 -6.70 -14.05 4.60
C ILE A 140 -5.22 -13.78 4.87
N ALA A 141 -4.67 -14.32 5.96
CA ALA A 141 -3.28 -14.06 6.35
C ALA A 141 -2.27 -14.52 5.27
N GLU A 142 -2.53 -15.66 4.64
CA GLU A 142 -1.70 -16.16 3.54
C GLU A 142 -1.79 -15.28 2.28
N TRP A 143 -2.99 -14.80 1.94
CA TRP A 143 -3.15 -13.84 0.83
C TRP A 143 -2.48 -12.51 1.15
N GLU A 144 -2.63 -11.99 2.37
CA GLU A 144 -1.93 -10.77 2.80
C GLU A 144 -0.41 -10.95 2.73
N ALA A 145 0.11 -12.09 3.17
CA ALA A 145 1.55 -12.39 3.10
C ALA A 145 2.05 -12.43 1.65
N PHE A 146 1.32 -13.10 0.76
CA PHE A 146 1.62 -13.10 -0.68
C PHE A 146 1.55 -11.68 -1.27
N ALA A 147 0.48 -10.94 -0.96
CA ALA A 147 0.30 -9.59 -1.46
C ALA A 147 1.43 -8.66 -1.03
N ASN A 148 1.83 -8.74 0.25
CA ASN A 148 2.91 -7.96 0.80
C ASN A 148 4.26 -8.37 0.21
N SER A 149 4.47 -9.64 -0.17
CA SER A 149 5.72 -10.08 -0.79
C SER A 149 5.92 -9.51 -2.20
N GLN A 150 4.84 -9.15 -2.90
CA GLN A 150 4.94 -8.52 -4.23
C GLN A 150 5.34 -7.04 -4.15
N PHE A 151 4.98 -6.34 -3.07
CA PHE A 151 5.20 -4.90 -2.93
C PHE A 151 6.23 -4.51 -1.88
N GLY A 152 6.70 -5.46 -1.06
CA GLY A 152 7.52 -5.18 0.12
C GLY A 152 6.76 -4.49 1.26
N TYR A 153 5.49 -4.10 1.09
CA TYR A 153 4.71 -3.38 2.10
C TYR A 153 3.24 -3.78 2.10
N ARG A 154 2.55 -3.42 3.19
CA ARG A 154 1.10 -3.57 3.37
C ARG A 154 0.31 -2.50 2.59
N VAL A 155 0.54 -2.44 1.28
CA VAL A 155 0.08 -1.35 0.39
C VAL A 155 -1.03 -1.81 -0.57
N ALA A 156 -1.30 -3.11 -0.66
CA ALA A 156 -2.13 -3.58 -1.74
C ALA A 156 -3.64 -3.48 -1.48
N PRO A 157 -4.46 -3.26 -2.53
CA PRO A 157 -5.88 -3.57 -2.46
C PRO A 157 -6.04 -5.06 -2.11
N PHE A 158 -6.63 -5.37 -0.96
CA PHE A 158 -6.83 -6.77 -0.54
C PHE A 158 -7.83 -7.54 -1.42
N ASP A 159 -8.58 -6.84 -2.27
CA ASP A 159 -9.51 -7.42 -3.21
C ASP A 159 -8.77 -7.97 -4.45
N PRO A 160 -8.76 -9.30 -4.67
CA PRO A 160 -8.01 -9.94 -5.76
C PRO A 160 -8.40 -9.48 -7.17
N LYS A 161 -9.57 -8.85 -7.35
CA LYS A 161 -9.99 -8.36 -8.68
C LYS A 161 -9.16 -7.16 -9.18
N TYR A 162 -8.43 -6.49 -8.29
CA TYR A 162 -7.53 -5.39 -8.62
C TYR A 162 -6.08 -5.83 -8.76
N TRP A 163 -5.84 -7.13 -8.92
CA TRP A 163 -4.52 -7.71 -9.14
C TRP A 163 -4.36 -8.20 -10.58
N PRO A 164 -3.13 -8.17 -11.11
CA PRO A 164 -2.77 -8.86 -12.34
C PRO A 164 -3.11 -10.36 -12.26
N ALA A 165 -3.68 -10.87 -13.35
CA ALA A 165 -4.21 -12.23 -13.45
C ALA A 165 -3.11 -13.29 -13.30
N ASP A 166 -1.92 -13.03 -13.84
CA ASP A 166 -0.73 -13.86 -13.70
C ASP A 166 -0.31 -14.02 -12.23
N LEU A 167 -0.26 -12.92 -11.45
CA LEU A 167 0.05 -12.97 -10.02
C LEU A 167 -0.98 -13.78 -9.24
N VAL A 168 -2.27 -13.58 -9.54
CA VAL A 168 -3.34 -14.35 -8.89
C VAL A 168 -3.26 -15.85 -9.24
N ARG A 169 -2.99 -16.19 -10.52
CA ARG A 169 -2.78 -17.58 -10.95
C ARG A 169 -1.56 -18.20 -10.24
N GLY A 170 -0.46 -17.46 -10.12
CA GLY A 170 0.75 -17.87 -9.42
C GLY A 170 0.47 -18.24 -7.97
N PHE A 171 -0.24 -17.37 -7.24
CA PHE A 171 -0.66 -17.65 -5.87
C PHE A 171 -1.51 -18.92 -5.75
N LEU A 172 -2.53 -19.08 -6.59
CA LEU A 172 -3.41 -20.25 -6.56
C LEU A 172 -2.66 -21.55 -6.89
N ALA A 173 -1.68 -21.50 -7.81
CA ALA A 173 -0.83 -22.63 -8.15
C ALA A 173 0.06 -23.04 -6.97
N GLU A 174 0.76 -22.09 -6.33
CA GLU A 174 1.58 -22.32 -5.13
C GLU A 174 0.76 -23.01 -4.02
N LYS A 175 -0.43 -22.48 -3.71
CA LYS A 175 -1.30 -23.06 -2.67
C LYS A 175 -1.89 -24.41 -3.04
N SER A 176 -1.98 -24.73 -4.33
CA SER A 176 -2.41 -26.05 -4.77
C SER A 176 -1.29 -27.07 -4.59
N LEU A 177 -0.04 -26.70 -4.92
CA LEU A 177 1.14 -27.54 -4.72
C LEU A 177 1.40 -27.81 -3.23
N GLN A 178 1.29 -26.80 -2.37
CA GLN A 178 1.49 -26.98 -0.92
C GLN A 178 0.52 -28.03 -0.34
N ARG A 179 -0.77 -27.97 -0.72
CA ARG A 179 -1.76 -28.95 -0.25
C ARG A 179 -1.50 -30.37 -0.75
N ILE A 180 -0.93 -30.50 -1.95
CA ILE A 180 -0.51 -31.81 -2.45
C ILE A 180 0.64 -32.31 -1.58
N ALA A 181 1.68 -31.50 -1.34
CA ALA A 181 2.81 -31.86 -0.49
C ALA A 181 2.38 -32.27 0.93
N ASP A 182 1.52 -31.47 1.58
CA ASP A 182 1.02 -31.74 2.94
C ASP A 182 0.20 -33.03 3.04
N ARG A 183 -0.36 -33.53 1.94
CA ARG A 183 -1.12 -34.79 1.91
C ARG A 183 -0.23 -36.02 1.87
N TYR A 184 1.01 -35.87 1.40
CA TYR A 184 1.96 -36.95 1.20
C TYR A 184 3.15 -36.91 2.18
N ALA A 185 3.14 -35.95 3.12
CA ALA A 185 4.06 -35.88 4.27
C ALA A 185 3.45 -36.56 5.50
#